data_AF-A0AAW9KJN1-F1
#
_entry.id   AF-A0AAW9KJN1-F1
#
_cell.length_a   1.000
_cell.length_b   1.000
_cell.length_c   1.000
_cell.angle_alpha   90.00
_cell.angle_beta   90.00
_cell.angle_gamma   90.00
#
_symmetry.space_group_name_H-M   'P 1'
#
loop_
_entity.id
_entity.type
_entity.pdbx_description
1 polymer ?
#
loop_
_entity_poly.entity_id
_entity_poly.type
_entity_poly.pdbx_seq_one_letter_code
_entity_poly.pdbx_strand_id
1 'polypeptide(L)' 'MNLIIKDINNENYNDALNLKVRKDQEGFIETVEECLDEAKRVPLWRTVGIYCKNDLIGFAMYGLWKMEGDCGRLWLDRFM' A
#
# COMPACT_ATOMS: atom_id res chain seq x y z
N MET A 1 -7.81 -0.16 -20.18
CA MET A 1 -6.74 -0.17 -19.16
C MET A 1 -7.06 -1.31 -18.21
N ASN A 2 -6.20 -2.33 -18.11
CA ASN A 2 -6.44 -3.49 -17.24
C ASN A 2 -5.60 -3.31 -15.97
N LEU A 3 -6.26 -2.94 -14.87
CA LEU A 3 -5.64 -2.73 -13.58
C LEU A 3 -5.83 -3.97 -12.70
N ILE A 4 -4.75 -4.41 -12.06
CA ILE A 4 -4.75 -5.57 -11.17
C ILE A 4 -4.15 -5.13 -9.84
N ILE A 5 -4.79 -5.53 -8.75
CA ILE A 5 -4.27 -5.33 -7.40
C ILE A 5 -3.68 -6.66 -6.94
N LYS A 6 -2.44 -6.62 -6.43
CA LYS A 6 -1.76 -7.80 -5.89
C LYS A 6 -1.17 -7.46 -4.53
N ASP A 7 -1.16 -8.42 -3.62
CA ASP A 7 -0.47 -8.26 -2.34
C ASP A 7 1.02 -7.99 -2.55
N ILE A 8 1.61 -7.17 -1.69
CA ILE A 8 3.07 -7.09 -1.61
C ILE A 8 3.58 -8.33 -0.87
N ASN A 9 4.51 -9.03 -1.50
CA ASN A 9 5.15 -10.25 -1.02
C ASN A 9 6.63 -10.24 -1.40
N ASN A 10 7.35 -11.33 -1.13
CA ASN A 10 8.79 -11.40 -1.38
C ASN A 10 9.19 -11.22 -2.86
N GLU A 11 8.30 -11.52 -3.81
CA GLU A 11 8.58 -11.45 -5.25
C GLU A 11 8.55 -10.01 -5.77
N ASN A 12 7.69 -9.15 -5.23
CA ASN A 12 7.51 -7.76 -5.68
C ASN A 12 7.95 -6.70 -4.65
N TYR A 13 8.53 -7.13 -3.51
CA TYR A 13 8.96 -6.25 -2.43
C TYR A 13 9.94 -5.17 -2.90
N ASN A 14 10.99 -5.57 -3.61
CA ASN A 14 12.01 -4.65 -4.09
C ASN A 14 11.48 -3.68 -5.16
N ASP A 15 10.56 -4.14 -6.01
CA ASP A 15 9.90 -3.28 -6.99
C ASP A 15 9.05 -2.22 -6.29
N ALA A 16 8.34 -2.59 -5.22
CA ALA A 16 7.55 -1.65 -4.43
C ALA A 16 8.43 -0.58 -3.75
N LEU A 17 9.60 -0.95 -3.21
CA LEU A 17 10.54 0.02 -2.62
C LEU A 17 11.06 1.08 -3.62
N ASN A 18 11.08 0.74 -4.91
CA ASN A 18 11.50 1.63 -5.98
C ASN A 18 10.41 2.62 -6.41
N LEU A 19 9.15 2.43 -5.98
CA LEU A 19 8.10 3.42 -6.20
C LEU A 19 8.42 4.69 -5.41
N LYS A 20 8.34 5.84 -6.08
CA LYS A 20 8.59 7.15 -5.49
C LYS A 20 7.42 8.06 -5.77
N VAL A 21 7.09 8.85 -4.76
CA VAL A 21 6.15 9.96 -4.88
C VAL A 21 6.76 11.03 -5.78
N ARG A 22 5.93 11.94 -6.29
CA ARG A 22 6.48 13.15 -6.89
C ARG A 22 7.18 13.98 -5.80
N LYS A 23 8.23 14.71 -6.17
CA LYS A 23 9.02 15.55 -5.24
C LYS A 23 8.18 16.52 -4.41
N ASP A 24 7.09 17.03 -4.97
CA ASP A 24 6.17 17.95 -4.29
C ASP A 24 5.26 17.28 -3.24
N GLN A 25 5.26 15.95 -3.17
CA GLN A 25 4.56 15.17 -2.15
C GLN A 25 5.51 14.59 -1.09
N GLU A 26 6.83 14.67 -1.30
CA GLU A 26 7.81 14.20 -0.31
C GLU A 26 7.63 14.95 1.02
N GLY A 27 7.62 14.22 2.14
CA GLY A 27 7.46 14.79 3.48
C GLY A 27 6.00 15.04 3.92
N PHE A 28 5.03 14.93 3.02
CA PHE A 28 3.60 14.98 3.37
C PHE A 28 2.99 13.59 3.63
N ILE A 29 3.67 12.56 3.16
CA ILE A 29 3.21 11.18 3.15
C ILE A 29 4.40 10.26 3.38
N GLU A 30 4.11 9.13 4.02
CA GLU A 30 5.05 8.06 4.31
C GLU A 30 5.60 7.45 3.01
N THR A 31 6.86 7.05 3.08
CA THR A 31 7.49 6.27 2.02
C THR A 31 6.94 4.85 1.99
N VAL A 32 7.05 4.17 0.84
CA VAL A 32 6.65 2.76 0.73
C VAL A 32 7.44 1.86 1.69
N GLU A 33 8.70 2.20 1.97
CA GLU A 33 9.53 1.48 2.94
C GLU A 33 8.95 1.56 4.36
N GLU A 34 8.60 2.78 4.80
CA GLU A 34 7.98 3.00 6.13
C GLU A 34 6.65 2.24 6.26
N CYS A 35 5.79 2.29 5.24
CA CYS A 35 4.52 1.55 5.23
C CYS A 35 4.74 0.03 5.31
N LEU A 36 5.69 -0.52 4.55
CA LEU A 36 5.99 -1.96 4.56
C LEU A 36 6.54 -2.41 5.91
N ASP A 37 7.37 -1.59 6.54
CA ASP A 37 7.90 -1.88 7.87
C ASP A 37 6.83 -1.79 8.96
N GLU A 38 5.90 -0.86 8.84
CA GLU A 38 4.73 -0.81 9.73
C GLU A 38 3.84 -2.04 9.57
N ALA A 39 3.53 -2.44 8.33
CA ALA A 39 2.69 -3.60 8.05
C ALA A 39 3.28 -4.92 8.60
N LYS A 40 4.61 -5.02 8.73
CA LYS A 40 5.26 -6.15 9.43
C LYS A 40 4.99 -6.14 10.94
N ARG A 41 4.88 -4.96 11.55
CA ARG A 41 4.65 -4.78 13.00
C ARG A 41 3.17 -4.82 13.38
N VAL A 42 2.29 -4.37 12.48
CA VAL A 42 0.86 -4.23 12.70
C VAL A 42 0.11 -5.16 11.74
N PRO A 43 -0.28 -6.38 12.18
CA PRO A 43 -0.91 -7.39 11.33
C PRO A 43 -2.28 -7.02 10.75
N LEU A 44 -2.82 -5.85 11.12
CA LEU A 44 -4.05 -5.30 10.57
C LEU A 44 -3.84 -4.74 9.16
N TRP A 45 -2.66 -4.17 8.90
CA TRP A 45 -2.36 -3.52 7.64
C TRP A 45 -2.18 -4.53 6.50
N ARG A 46 -2.70 -4.16 5.34
CA ARG A 46 -2.55 -4.89 4.07
C ARG A 46 -1.91 -3.96 3.08
N THR A 47 -0.77 -4.36 2.54
CA THR A 47 -0.04 -3.61 1.51
C THR A 47 -0.25 -4.28 0.17
N VAL A 48 -0.59 -3.49 -0.84
CA VAL A 48 -0.88 -3.97 -2.18
C VAL A 48 -0.20 -3.10 -3.24
N GLY A 49 0.26 -3.74 -4.31
CA GLY A 49 0.74 -3.10 -5.52
C GLY A 49 -0.40 -2.95 -6.54
N ILE A 50 -0.40 -1.81 -7.24
CA ILE A 50 -1.33 -1.53 -8.33
C ILE A 50 -0.59 -1.73 -9.65
N TYR A 51 -1.07 -2.66 -10.46
CA TYR A 51 -0.41 -3.06 -11.71
C TYR A 51 -1.22 -2.64 -12.92
N CYS A 52 -0.56 -2.15 -13.97
CA CYS A 52 -1.10 -2.08 -15.31
C CYS A 52 -0.40 -3.13 -16.16
N LYS A 53 -1.14 -4.16 -16.59
CA LYS A 53 -0.55 -5.40 -17.16
C LYS A 53 0.42 -6.03 -16.15
N ASN A 54 1.72 -5.97 -16.42
CA ASN A 54 2.78 -6.53 -15.57
C ASN A 54 3.59 -5.44 -14.85
N ASP A 55 3.36 -4.17 -15.16
CA ASP A 55 4.12 -3.07 -14.61
C ASP A 55 3.49 -2.63 -13.29
N LEU A 56 4.29 -2.62 -12.21
CA LEU A 56 3.90 -2.04 -10.93
C LEU A 56 3.92 -0.52 -11.06
N ILE A 57 2.75 0.10 -11.00
CA ILE A 57 2.58 1.54 -11.25
C ILE A 57 2.11 2.34 -10.02
N GLY A 58 1.77 1.66 -8.93
CA GLY A 58 1.25 2.31 -7.73
C GLY A 58 1.24 1.40 -6.51
N PHE A 59 0.87 1.96 -5.37
CA PHE A 59 0.92 1.30 -4.07
C PHE A 59 -0.24 1.75 -3.19
N ALA A 60 -0.83 0.83 -2.43
CA ALA A 60 -1.79 1.18 -1.41
C ALA A 60 -1.60 0.38 -0.12
N MET A 61 -1.96 0.99 1.01
CA MET A 61 -2.03 0.33 2.30
C MET A 61 -3.41 0.59 2.93
N TYR A 62 -4.06 -0.47 3.37
CA TYR A 62 -5.39 -0.39 3.99
C TYR A 62 -5.56 -1.38 5.13
N GLY A 63 -6.51 -1.12 6.03
CA GLY A 63 -6.78 -1.94 7.21
C GLY A 63 -8.25 -1.91 7.58
N LEU A 64 -8.81 -3.04 8.01
CA LEU A 64 -10.22 -3.16 8.39
C LEU A 64 -10.38 -3.15 9.91
N TRP A 65 -10.76 -2.01 10.48
CA TRP A 65 -11.13 -1.88 11.89
C TRP A 65 -12.50 -2.50 12.13
N LYS A 66 -12.52 -3.79 12.48
CA LYS A 66 -13.75 -4.56 12.68
C LYS A 66 -14.66 -4.03 13.79
N MET A 67 -14.10 -3.28 14.74
CA MET A 67 -14.83 -2.75 15.91
C MET A 67 -15.41 -1.35 15.68
N GLU A 68 -15.19 -0.75 14.49
CA GLU A 68 -15.69 0.59 14.18
C GLU A 68 -16.94 0.52 13.28
N GLY A 69 -18.12 0.79 13.85
CA GLY A 69 -19.41 0.73 13.13
C GLY A 69 -19.93 -0.70 12.95
N ASP A 70 -21.15 -0.81 12.40
CA ASP A 70 -21.90 -2.08 12.38
C ASP A 70 -21.28 -3.17 11.49
N CYS A 71 -20.43 -2.80 10.53
CA CYS A 71 -19.77 -3.71 9.58
C CYS A 71 -18.23 -3.56 9.59
N GLY A 72 -17.69 -2.88 10.60
CA GLY A 72 -16.30 -2.41 10.59
C GLY A 72 -16.06 -1.23 9.64
N ARG A 73 -14.92 -0.58 9.80
CA ARG A 73 -14.47 0.54 8.97
C ARG A 73 -13.19 0.19 8.24
N LEU A 74 -13.22 0.29 6.92
CA LEU A 74 -12.02 0.18 6.10
C LEU A 74 -11.31 1.53 6.08
N TRP A 75 -10.08 1.56 6.57
CA TRP A 75 -9.19 2.70 6.49
C TRP A 75 -8.24 2.52 5.31
N LEU A 76 -8.19 3.52 4.45
CA LEU A 76 -7.18 3.64 3.40
C LEU A 76 -6.13 4.60 3.93
N ASP A 77 -4.99 4.05 4.33
CA ASP A 77 -3.92 4.79 4.99
C ASP A 77 -2.98 5.41 3.95
N ARG A 78 -2.58 4.60 2.96
CA ARG A 78 -1.71 5.01 1.87
C ARG A 78 -2.40 4.76 0.53
N PHE A 79 -2.39 5.75 -0.36
CA PHE A 79 -2.57 5.59 -1.80
C PHE A 79 -1.50 6.35 -2.61
N MET A 80 -0.93 5.69 -3.64
CA MET A 80 0.00 6.21 -4.63
C MET A 80 -0.42 5.78 -6.03
#